data_AF-A0A7K1Y279-F1
#
_entry.id   AF-A0A7K1Y279-F1
#
_cell.length_a   1.000
_cell.length_b   1.000
_cell.length_c   1.000
_cell.angle_alpha   90.00
_cell.angle_beta   90.00
_cell.angle_gamma   90.00
#
_symmetry.space_group_name_H-M   'P 1'
#
loop_
_entity.id
_entity.type
_entity.pdbx_description
1 polymer ?
#
loop_
_entity_poly.entity_id
_entity_poly.type
_entity_poly.pdbx_seq_one_letter_code
_entity_poly.pdbx_strand_id
1 'polypeptide(L)'
;MDDQLKKYVQENRDDFDHLEPSESVYLRIREGLQTLPKKEKNVFRLFAGHKWMAAASVMLMLSLTYLVLNQRNRHAIVAPRAMGAAPKVPQTAMADTGKSVAGTQTDHIARATYSRSGPSVLKKGKRDQAGVNISAIYNDLADSSSASTRLTAVLKIRESEVMNAEIVDNLAKTLNHDPNSNVRLAVLDLAGKYANNSYVAGVFLQSLTSQQDPLVQLGLIDLLSRVNDRRLDERLYALAGNPETTDAVRDRAYLVLLNQNKL
;
A
#
# COMPACT_ATOMS: atom_id res chain seq x y z
N MET A 1 -4.24 -25.12 25.21
CA MET A 1 -3.85 -24.33 24.03
C MET A 1 -3.77 -22.90 24.51
N ASP A 2 -2.55 -22.35 24.65
CA ASP A 2 -2.39 -20.93 24.93
C ASP A 2 -2.94 -20.15 23.74
N ASP A 3 -3.93 -19.31 24.02
CA ASP A 3 -4.61 -18.52 23.01
C ASP A 3 -3.69 -17.35 22.64
N GLN A 4 -2.95 -17.53 21.53
CA GLN A 4 -2.00 -16.52 21.02
C GLN A 4 -2.67 -15.16 20.83
N LEU A 5 -3.97 -15.15 20.48
CA LEU A 5 -4.74 -13.92 20.34
C LEU A 5 -4.90 -13.22 21.70
N LYS A 6 -5.20 -13.98 22.75
CA LYS A 6 -5.34 -13.44 24.11
C LYS A 6 -4.04 -12.81 24.60
N LYS A 7 -2.90 -13.47 24.34
CA LYS A 7 -1.57 -12.93 24.68
C LYS A 7 -1.30 -11.62 23.94
N TYR A 8 -1.54 -11.59 22.64
CA TYR A 8 -1.36 -10.38 21.82
C TYR A 8 -2.25 -9.23 22.29
N VAL A 9 -3.53 -9.47 22.56
CA VAL A 9 -4.47 -8.45 23.07
C VAL A 9 -4.03 -7.92 24.43
N GLN A 10 -3.47 -8.79 25.29
CA GLN A 10 -2.97 -8.39 26.60
C GLN A 10 -1.67 -7.55 26.49
N GLU A 11 -0.77 -7.90 25.57
CA GLU A 11 0.50 -7.20 25.33
C GLU A 11 0.30 -5.84 24.65
N ASN A 12 -0.73 -5.71 23.81
CA ASN A 12 -1.05 -4.47 23.11
C ASN A 12 -2.30 -3.79 23.71
N ARG A 13 -2.58 -4.02 25.00
CA ARG A 13 -3.81 -3.51 25.63
C ARG A 13 -3.91 -2.00 25.51
N ASP A 14 -2.79 -1.30 25.68
CA ASP A 14 -2.69 0.16 25.62
C ASP A 14 -2.97 0.73 24.21
N ASP A 15 -2.92 -0.10 23.17
CA ASP A 15 -3.34 0.29 21.82
C ASP A 15 -4.87 0.31 21.66
N PHE A 16 -5.60 -0.32 22.58
CA PHE A 16 -7.05 -0.31 22.60
C PHE A 16 -7.58 0.77 23.51
N ASP A 17 -8.68 1.39 23.08
CA ASP A 17 -9.37 2.38 23.88
C ASP A 17 -9.85 1.78 25.22
N HIS A 18 -9.54 2.45 26.33
CA HIS A 18 -9.92 2.03 27.67
C HIS A 18 -11.24 2.66 28.15
N LEU A 19 -11.99 3.30 27.25
CA LEU A 19 -13.30 3.85 27.57
C LEU A 19 -14.30 2.74 27.88
N GLU A 20 -14.78 2.71 29.12
CA GLU A 20 -15.94 1.93 29.49
C GLU A 20 -17.22 2.68 29.07
N PRO A 21 -18.20 2.01 28.44
CA PRO A 21 -19.46 2.65 28.12
C PRO A 21 -20.16 3.08 29.41
N SER A 22 -20.85 4.23 29.38
CA SER A 22 -21.68 4.64 30.51
C SER A 22 -22.71 3.55 30.84
N GLU A 23 -23.06 3.39 32.11
CA GLU A 23 -23.94 2.31 32.57
C GLU A 23 -25.26 2.23 31.76
N SER A 24 -25.84 3.39 31.44
CA SER A 24 -27.04 3.50 30.59
C SER A 24 -26.85 2.98 29.16
N VAL A 25 -25.67 3.18 28.56
CA VAL A 25 -25.33 2.68 27.21
C VAL A 25 -25.10 1.18 27.26
N TYR A 26 -24.39 0.69 28.29
CA TYR A 26 -24.17 -0.73 28.50
C TYR A 26 -25.49 -1.51 28.61
N LEU A 27 -26.43 -1.00 29.43
CA LEU A 27 -27.75 -1.60 29.59
C LEU A 27 -28.54 -1.64 28.28
N ARG A 28 -28.55 -0.54 27.52
CA ARG A 28 -29.23 -0.47 26.22
C ARG A 28 -28.65 -1.47 25.20
N ILE A 29 -27.32 -1.58 25.13
CA ILE A 29 -26.66 -2.54 24.23
C ILE A 29 -27.00 -3.97 24.64
N ARG A 30 -26.97 -4.27 25.95
CA ARG A 30 -27.30 -5.59 26.49
C ARG A 30 -28.76 -5.98 26.17
N GLU A 31 -29.69 -5.05 26.29
CA GLU A 31 -31.10 -5.24 25.96
C GLU A 31 -31.30 -5.43 24.43
N GLY A 32 -30.57 -4.65 23.61
CA GLY A 32 -30.56 -4.80 22.16
C GLY A 32 -30.01 -6.14 21.67
N LEU A 33 -29.02 -6.71 22.35
CA LEU A 33 -28.47 -8.03 22.03
C LEU A 33 -29.42 -9.18 22.40
N GLN A 34 -30.26 -9.01 23.41
CA GLN A 34 -31.28 -10.00 23.77
C GLN A 34 -32.46 -10.03 22.80
N THR A 35 -32.64 -8.97 22.01
CA THR A 35 -33.78 -8.78 21.08
C THR A 35 -33.41 -9.00 19.61
N LEU A 36 -32.39 -9.81 19.31
CA LEU A 36 -32.15 -10.24 17.93
C LEU A 36 -33.39 -10.98 17.39
N PRO A 37 -34.10 -10.46 16.37
CA PRO A 37 -35.20 -11.20 15.78
C PRO A 37 -34.63 -12.50 15.20
N LYS A 38 -35.18 -13.62 15.67
CA LYS A 38 -34.86 -14.95 15.15
C LYS A 38 -35.12 -14.92 13.65
N LYS A 39 -34.06 -14.81 12.85
CA LYS A 39 -34.12 -14.75 11.38
C LYS A 39 -34.91 -15.96 10.91
N GLU A 40 -36.18 -15.75 10.56
CA GLU A 40 -37.00 -16.82 9.99
C GLU A 40 -36.29 -17.25 8.71
N LYS A 41 -35.80 -18.49 8.74
CA LYS A 41 -35.23 -19.12 7.57
C LYS A 41 -36.41 -19.35 6.64
N ASN A 42 -36.69 -18.38 5.77
CA ASN A 42 -37.47 -18.61 4.57
C ASN A 42 -36.68 -19.63 3.74
N VAL A 43 -36.92 -20.91 4.02
CA VAL A 43 -36.54 -22.00 3.15
C VAL A 43 -37.27 -21.77 1.84
N PHE A 44 -36.54 -21.25 0.85
CA PHE A 44 -36.99 -21.20 -0.53
C PHE A 44 -37.42 -22.62 -0.92
N ARG A 45 -38.72 -22.86 -0.99
CA ARG A 45 -39.25 -24.05 -1.65
C ARG A 45 -38.95 -23.89 -3.13
N LEU A 46 -37.90 -24.55 -3.59
CA LEU A 46 -37.60 -24.72 -5.01
C LEU A 46 -38.79 -25.47 -5.62
N PHE A 47 -39.70 -24.72 -6.25
CA PHE A 47 -40.72 -25.30 -7.09
C PHE A 47 -40.04 -25.89 -8.33
N ALA A 48 -39.77 -27.20 -8.28
CA ALA A 48 -39.33 -27.99 -9.42
C ALA A 48 -40.51 -28.18 -10.40
N GLY A 49 -40.78 -27.16 -11.20
CA GLY A 49 -41.70 -27.24 -12.32
C GLY A 49 -41.11 -28.11 -13.43
N HIS A 50 -41.72 -29.27 -13.70
CA HIS A 50 -41.23 -30.31 -14.63
C HIS A 50 -41.07 -29.84 -16.10
N LYS A 51 -41.51 -28.63 -16.43
CA LYS A 51 -41.41 -28.05 -17.79
C LYS A 51 -40.01 -27.56 -18.14
N TRP A 52 -39.18 -27.20 -17.16
CA TRP A 52 -37.81 -26.71 -17.39
C TRP A 52 -36.78 -27.83 -17.60
N MET A 53 -37.05 -29.04 -17.12
CA MET A 53 -36.17 -30.20 -17.33
C MET A 53 -36.14 -30.65 -18.80
N ALA A 54 -37.28 -30.57 -19.50
CA ALA A 54 -37.37 -30.93 -20.91
C ALA A 54 -36.49 -30.00 -21.79
N ALA A 55 -36.49 -28.70 -21.51
CA ALA A 55 -35.68 -27.72 -22.26
C ALA A 55 -34.17 -27.93 -22.04
N ALA A 56 -33.74 -28.24 -20.82
CA ALA A 56 -32.33 -28.51 -20.51
C ALA A 56 -31.81 -29.78 -21.22
N SER A 57 -32.64 -30.81 -21.37
CA SER A 57 -32.28 -32.04 -22.09
C SER A 57 -32.04 -31.78 -23.59
N VAL A 58 -32.88 -30.95 -24.23
CA VAL A 58 -32.71 -30.58 -25.65
C VAL A 58 -31.42 -29.79 -25.86
N MET A 59 -31.08 -28.87 -24.95
CA MET A 59 -29.82 -28.11 -24.99
C MET A 59 -28.59 -29.01 -24.84
N LEU A 60 -28.64 -30.02 -23.95
CA LEU A 60 -27.55 -31.00 -23.80
C LEU A 60 -27.39 -31.88 -25.05
N MET A 61 -28.49 -32.32 -25.67
CA MET A 61 -28.43 -33.11 -26.90
C MET A 61 -27.82 -32.32 -28.07
N LEU A 62 -28.20 -31.05 -28.23
CA LEU A 62 -27.63 -30.16 -29.25
C LEU A 62 -26.14 -29.87 -29.01
N SER A 63 -25.75 -29.66 -27.75
CA SER A 63 -24.35 -29.50 -27.35
C SER A 63 -23.52 -30.75 -27.69
N LEU A 64 -24.04 -31.94 -27.38
CA LEU A 64 -23.32 -33.19 -27.63
C LEU A 64 -23.18 -33.48 -29.13
N THR A 65 -24.23 -33.21 -29.92
CA THR A 65 -24.16 -33.35 -31.39
C THR A 65 -23.18 -32.35 -32.02
N TYR A 66 -23.17 -31.09 -31.55
CA TYR A 66 -22.18 -30.11 -32.00
C TYR A 66 -20.74 -30.55 -31.69
N LEU A 67 -20.50 -31.09 -30.50
CA LEU A 67 -19.16 -31.53 -30.08
C LEU A 67 -18.66 -32.71 -30.92
N VAL A 68 -19.52 -33.68 -31.23
CA VAL A 68 -19.17 -34.84 -32.08
C VAL A 68 -18.88 -34.42 -33.53
N LEU A 69 -19.67 -33.51 -34.12
CA LEU A 69 -19.36 -32.97 -35.45
C LEU A 69 -18.04 -32.20 -35.45
N ASN A 70 -17.78 -31.43 -34.41
CA ASN A 70 -16.54 -30.66 -34.27
C ASN A 70 -15.31 -31.56 -34.04
N GLN A 71 -15.46 -32.71 -33.37
CA GLN A 71 -14.39 -33.69 -33.17
C GLN A 71 -14.05 -34.45 -34.47
N ARG A 72 -15.05 -34.72 -35.32
CA ARG A 72 -14.87 -35.38 -36.63
C ARG A 72 -14.01 -34.54 -37.59
N ASN A 73 -14.04 -33.21 -37.46
CA ASN A 73 -13.20 -32.30 -38.24
C ASN A 73 -11.75 -32.20 -37.73
N ARG A 74 -11.42 -32.81 -36.58
CA ARG A 74 -10.06 -32.78 -35.99
C ARG A 74 -9.19 -33.99 -36.36
N HIS A 75 -9.73 -35.00 -37.03
CA HIS A 75 -8.96 -36.16 -37.53
C HIS A 75 -8.83 -36.16 -39.06
N ALA A 76 -8.27 -35.08 -39.59
CA ALA A 76 -7.56 -35.09 -40.86
C ALA A 76 -6.28 -34.27 -40.64
N ILE A 77 -5.15 -34.75 -41.19
CA ILE A 77 -3.77 -34.26 -41.01
C ILE A 77 -3.00 -34.98 -39.89
N VAL A 78 -2.50 -36.18 -40.20
CA VAL A 78 -1.17 -36.63 -39.78
C VAL A 78 -0.50 -37.30 -40.99
N ALA A 79 0.55 -36.68 -41.53
CA ALA A 79 1.51 -37.31 -42.43
C ALA A 79 2.91 -37.18 -41.81
N PRO A 80 3.75 -38.23 -41.80
CA PRO A 80 5.06 -38.17 -41.13
C PRO A 80 6.14 -37.56 -42.05
N ARG A 81 6.95 -36.64 -41.49
CA ARG A 81 8.13 -36.07 -42.14
C ARG A 81 9.36 -36.94 -41.87
N ALA A 82 9.98 -37.42 -42.94
CA ALA A 82 11.25 -38.15 -42.92
C ALA A 82 12.47 -37.22 -42.73
N MET A 83 13.52 -37.84 -42.20
CA MET A 83 14.83 -37.34 -41.78
C MET A 83 15.79 -37.19 -42.98
N GLY A 84 16.68 -36.19 -42.98
CA GLY A 84 17.71 -36.06 -44.03
C GLY A 84 18.60 -34.82 -43.99
N ALA A 85 19.78 -34.99 -43.36
CA ALA A 85 21.14 -34.50 -43.70
C ALA A 85 21.46 -33.02 -44.05
N ALA A 86 22.47 -32.49 -43.34
CA ALA A 86 23.36 -31.38 -43.72
C ALA A 86 24.35 -31.78 -44.84
N PRO A 87 25.01 -30.85 -45.55
CA PRO A 87 26.40 -30.50 -45.17
C PRO A 87 26.96 -29.09 -45.55
N LYS A 88 27.99 -28.69 -44.77
CA LYS A 88 29.28 -28.01 -45.08
C LYS A 88 29.40 -26.52 -45.47
N VAL A 89 30.35 -25.89 -44.74
CA VAL A 89 31.02 -24.59 -44.87
C VAL A 89 32.22 -24.69 -45.84
N PRO A 90 32.71 -23.57 -46.42
CA PRO A 90 34.12 -23.19 -46.18
C PRO A 90 34.35 -21.68 -45.87
N GLN A 91 35.41 -21.44 -45.09
CA GLN A 91 35.97 -20.17 -44.61
C GLN A 91 36.82 -19.42 -45.65
N THR A 92 37.00 -18.11 -45.45
CA THR A 92 38.25 -17.32 -45.66
C THR A 92 38.09 -16.00 -44.87
N ALA A 93 38.87 -15.75 -43.80
CA ALA A 93 40.13 -14.96 -43.76
C ALA A 93 39.92 -13.49 -44.19
N MET A 94 40.39 -12.42 -43.53
CA MET A 94 41.46 -12.20 -42.55
C MET A 94 41.38 -10.73 -42.07
N ALA A 95 41.91 -10.47 -40.85
CA ALA A 95 42.58 -9.27 -40.31
C ALA A 95 42.00 -7.85 -40.53
N ASP A 96 41.93 -7.02 -39.47
CA ASP A 96 43.08 -6.21 -39.02
C ASP A 96 42.80 -5.47 -37.68
N THR A 97 43.88 -5.32 -36.89
CA THR A 97 44.21 -4.32 -35.83
C THR A 97 43.18 -4.00 -34.72
N GLY A 98 43.48 -4.01 -33.41
CA GLY A 98 44.73 -3.86 -32.66
C GLY A 98 44.69 -2.58 -31.79
N LYS A 99 44.90 -2.73 -30.46
CA LYS A 99 45.14 -1.72 -29.37
C LYS A 99 43.92 -0.89 -28.90
N SER A 100 43.45 -0.94 -27.65
CA SER A 100 44.05 -0.70 -26.31
C SER A 100 44.66 0.68 -26.12
N VAL A 101 44.11 1.52 -25.22
CA VAL A 101 44.69 1.97 -23.93
C VAL A 101 43.70 2.90 -23.19
N ALA A 102 43.77 2.81 -21.85
CA ALA A 102 43.07 3.48 -20.77
C ALA A 102 43.06 5.03 -20.70
N GLY A 103 42.14 5.58 -19.90
CA GLY A 103 42.53 6.39 -18.74
C GLY A 103 42.02 7.84 -18.61
N THR A 104 41.28 8.07 -17.52
CA THR A 104 41.41 9.19 -16.54
C THR A 104 40.37 10.32 -16.54
N GLN A 105 39.85 10.53 -15.32
CA GLN A 105 38.93 11.54 -14.79
C GLN A 105 39.55 12.95 -14.71
N THR A 106 38.73 14.00 -14.56
CA THR A 106 38.91 14.97 -13.46
C THR A 106 37.71 15.89 -13.22
N ASP A 107 37.51 16.15 -11.92
CA ASP A 107 36.53 16.96 -11.20
C ASP A 107 36.43 18.45 -11.56
N HIS A 108 35.21 19.01 -11.45
CA HIS A 108 35.00 20.34 -10.84
C HIS A 108 33.63 20.41 -10.11
N ILE A 109 33.67 20.57 -8.79
CA ILE A 109 32.50 20.77 -7.90
C ILE A 109 32.26 22.27 -7.73
N ALA A 110 31.11 22.77 -8.20
CA ALA A 110 30.65 24.13 -7.93
C ALA A 110 29.59 24.12 -6.82
N ARG A 111 29.88 24.87 -5.76
CA ARG A 111 29.09 25.05 -4.54
C ARG A 111 27.98 26.07 -4.79
N ALA A 112 26.72 25.65 -4.80
CA ALA A 112 25.57 26.56 -4.86
C ALA A 112 24.87 26.64 -3.50
N THR A 113 24.91 27.84 -2.91
CA THR A 113 24.18 28.24 -1.70
C THR A 113 22.68 28.35 -2.00
N TYR A 114 21.84 27.64 -1.24
CA TYR A 114 20.38 27.72 -1.38
C TYR A 114 19.80 28.89 -0.56
N SER A 115 19.23 29.87 -1.27
CA SER A 115 18.36 30.91 -0.70
C SER A 115 16.98 30.33 -0.36
N ARG A 116 16.47 30.73 0.81
CA ARG A 116 15.19 30.35 1.40
C ARG A 116 14.06 31.15 0.76
N SER A 117 13.12 30.50 0.07
CA SER A 117 11.84 31.11 -0.35
C SER A 117 10.67 30.43 0.37
N GLY A 118 9.80 31.24 1.00
CA GLY A 118 8.69 30.82 1.87
C GLY A 118 7.48 30.18 1.15
N PRO A 119 6.39 29.90 1.90
CA PRO A 119 5.41 28.88 1.54
C PRO A 119 4.34 29.38 0.56
N SER A 120 4.12 28.60 -0.50
CA SER A 120 3.01 28.75 -1.43
C SER A 120 1.77 28.01 -0.90
N VAL A 121 0.70 28.75 -0.61
CA VAL A 121 -0.62 28.21 -0.26
C VAL A 121 -1.21 27.48 -1.47
N LEU A 122 -1.53 26.19 -1.33
CA LEU A 122 -2.14 25.38 -2.38
C LEU A 122 -3.66 25.42 -2.26
N LYS A 123 -4.33 25.91 -3.31
CA LYS A 123 -5.78 25.96 -3.43
C LYS A 123 -6.21 25.22 -4.71
N LYS A 124 -7.01 24.16 -4.59
CA LYS A 124 -7.98 23.76 -5.62
C LYS A 124 -9.09 22.89 -5.04
N GLY A 125 -10.34 23.30 -5.30
CA GLY A 125 -11.57 22.58 -4.94
C GLY A 125 -12.62 23.49 -4.29
N LYS A 126 -13.41 24.23 -5.10
CA LYS A 126 -14.65 24.86 -4.63
C LYS A 126 -15.70 23.76 -4.43
N ARG A 127 -15.70 23.14 -3.26
CA ARG A 127 -16.93 22.63 -2.63
C ARG A 127 -17.24 23.59 -1.51
N ASP A 128 -18.51 23.88 -1.30
CA ASP A 128 -18.97 24.81 -0.28
C ASP A 128 -18.44 24.34 1.09
N GLN A 129 -17.39 25.01 1.57
CA GLN A 129 -16.73 24.74 2.83
C GLN A 129 -17.64 25.22 3.95
N ALA A 130 -18.69 24.45 4.24
CA ALA A 130 -19.46 24.60 5.47
C ALA A 130 -18.55 24.22 6.65
N GLY A 131 -17.76 25.19 7.11
CA GLY A 131 -17.09 25.24 8.41
C GLY A 131 -16.48 23.94 8.93
N VAL A 132 -15.48 23.37 8.24
CA VAL A 132 -14.63 22.36 8.88
C VAL A 132 -13.91 23.04 10.03
N ASN A 133 -14.27 22.72 11.26
CA ASN A 133 -13.65 23.27 12.45
C ASN A 133 -12.29 22.61 12.68
N ILE A 134 -11.29 23.09 11.94
CA ILE A 134 -9.91 22.58 11.97
C ILE A 134 -9.33 22.64 13.40
N SER A 135 -9.67 23.66 14.20
CA SER A 135 -9.26 23.74 15.61
C SER A 135 -9.80 22.60 16.45
N ALA A 136 -11.07 22.20 16.28
CA ALA A 136 -11.63 21.06 16.99
C ALA A 136 -10.93 19.75 16.58
N ILE A 137 -10.63 19.58 15.29
CA ILE A 137 -9.88 18.43 14.79
C ILE A 137 -8.47 18.38 15.40
N TYR A 138 -7.80 19.52 15.58
CA TYR A 138 -6.48 19.55 16.22
C TYR A 138 -6.53 19.17 17.70
N ASN A 139 -7.57 19.59 18.41
CA ASN A 139 -7.77 19.16 19.80
C ASN A 139 -8.01 17.64 19.86
N ASP A 140 -8.85 17.10 18.97
CA ASP A 140 -9.08 15.66 18.86
C ASP A 140 -7.78 14.91 18.50
N LEU A 141 -6.91 15.48 17.67
CA LEU A 141 -5.63 14.88 17.26
C LEU A 141 -4.57 14.92 18.38
N ALA A 142 -4.64 15.93 19.25
CA ALA A 142 -3.77 16.06 20.42
C ALA A 142 -4.33 15.37 21.67
N ASP A 143 -5.53 14.78 21.59
CA ASP A 143 -6.19 14.10 22.71
C ASP A 143 -5.38 12.88 23.17
N SER A 144 -4.76 12.98 24.35
CA SER A 144 -3.99 11.88 24.92
C SER A 144 -4.84 10.74 25.47
N SER A 145 -6.15 10.93 25.64
CA SER A 145 -7.03 9.98 26.34
C SER A 145 -7.51 8.81 25.48
N SER A 146 -7.67 9.01 24.17
CA SER A 146 -8.19 7.96 23.27
C SER A 146 -7.50 7.95 21.91
N ALA A 147 -6.95 6.79 21.54
CA ALA A 147 -6.45 6.55 20.20
C ALA A 147 -7.57 6.57 19.14
N SER A 148 -8.80 6.17 19.51
CA SER A 148 -9.97 6.22 18.64
C SER A 148 -10.34 7.65 18.26
N THR A 149 -10.27 8.58 19.22
CA THR A 149 -10.51 10.01 18.98
C THR A 149 -9.48 10.56 18.00
N ARG A 150 -8.18 10.32 18.25
CA ARG A 150 -7.11 10.78 17.35
C ARG A 150 -7.21 10.17 15.96
N LEU A 151 -7.52 8.88 15.85
CA LEU A 151 -7.76 8.21 14.56
C LEU A 151 -8.93 8.85 13.81
N THR A 152 -10.03 9.13 14.52
CA THR A 152 -11.20 9.82 13.95
C THR A 152 -10.82 11.22 13.46
N ALA A 153 -9.94 11.93 14.17
CA ALA A 153 -9.42 13.23 13.72
C ALA A 153 -8.67 13.11 12.38
N VAL A 154 -7.79 12.11 12.24
CA VAL A 154 -7.08 11.84 10.97
C VAL A 154 -8.07 11.55 9.83
N LEU A 155 -9.14 10.80 10.10
CA LEU A 155 -10.21 10.53 9.12
C LEU A 155 -11.00 11.79 8.75
N LYS A 156 -11.34 12.65 9.72
CA LYS A 156 -11.98 13.96 9.44
C LYS A 156 -11.10 14.84 8.55
N ILE A 157 -9.79 14.88 8.78
CA ILE A 157 -8.84 15.60 7.91
C ILE A 157 -8.89 15.01 6.49
N ARG A 158 -8.84 13.69 6.37
CA ARG A 158 -8.93 12.97 5.10
C ARG A 158 -10.19 13.32 4.32
N GLU A 159 -11.34 13.37 4.98
CA GLU A 159 -12.65 13.69 4.39
C GLU A 159 -12.77 15.16 4.00
N SER A 160 -12.12 16.06 4.74
CA SER A 160 -12.14 17.50 4.45
C SER A 160 -11.44 17.87 3.14
N GLU A 161 -10.56 17.00 2.63
CA GLU A 161 -9.66 17.26 1.49
C GLU A 161 -8.76 18.51 1.67
N VAL A 162 -8.69 19.08 2.88
CA VAL A 162 -7.82 20.21 3.20
C VAL A 162 -6.45 19.69 3.61
N MET A 163 -5.41 20.07 2.86
CA MET A 163 -4.02 19.72 3.15
C MET A 163 -3.13 20.96 2.99
N ASN A 164 -3.07 21.79 4.04
CA ASN A 164 -2.16 22.95 4.11
C ASN A 164 -0.90 22.59 4.92
N ALA A 165 0.10 23.49 4.94
CA ALA A 165 1.37 23.23 5.61
C ALA A 165 1.21 22.93 7.12
N GLU A 166 0.32 23.63 7.81
CA GLU A 166 0.06 23.42 9.24
C GLU A 166 -0.51 22.03 9.53
N ILE A 167 -1.47 21.56 8.71
CA ILE A 167 -2.03 20.21 8.81
C ILE A 167 -0.93 19.18 8.60
N VAL A 168 -0.09 19.36 7.57
CA VAL A 168 1.02 18.45 7.27
C VAL A 168 2.00 18.38 8.44
N ASP A 169 2.37 19.51 9.03
CA ASP A 169 3.29 19.56 10.16
C ASP A 169 2.71 18.89 11.41
N ASN A 170 1.42 19.10 11.70
CA ASN A 170 0.75 18.44 12.82
C ASN A 170 0.62 16.93 12.59
N LEU A 171 0.25 16.50 11.38
CA LEU A 171 0.25 15.09 11.03
C LEU A 171 1.64 14.46 11.18
N ALA A 172 2.70 15.14 10.75
CA ALA A 172 4.06 14.65 10.92
C ALA A 172 4.46 14.50 12.39
N LYS A 173 4.06 15.45 13.25
CA LYS A 173 4.22 15.32 14.71
C LYS A 173 3.49 14.10 15.24
N THR A 174 2.24 13.87 14.83
CA THR A 174 1.46 12.69 15.20
C THR A 174 2.15 11.41 14.71
N LEU A 175 2.59 11.33 13.46
CA LEU A 175 3.29 10.16 12.95
C LEU A 175 4.57 9.84 13.73
N ASN A 176 5.28 10.86 14.20
CA ASN A 176 6.54 10.68 14.93
C ASN A 176 6.35 10.33 16.41
N HIS A 177 5.27 10.78 17.05
CA HIS A 177 5.16 10.76 18.52
C HIS A 177 3.86 10.16 19.07
N ASP A 178 2.86 9.84 18.25
CA ASP A 178 1.65 9.21 18.75
C ASP A 178 2.00 7.87 19.39
N PRO A 179 1.55 7.58 20.62
CA PRO A 179 1.89 6.32 21.28
C PRO A 179 1.36 5.11 20.49
N ASN A 180 0.24 5.25 19.78
CA ASN A 180 -0.42 4.16 19.09
C ASN A 180 0.04 4.05 17.64
N SER A 181 0.61 2.90 17.28
CA SER A 181 1.12 2.66 15.92
C SER A 181 0.02 2.70 14.86
N ASN A 182 -1.23 2.34 15.18
CA ASN A 182 -2.33 2.42 14.22
C ASN A 182 -2.68 3.87 13.85
N VAL A 183 -2.58 4.81 14.80
CA VAL A 183 -2.77 6.24 14.50
C VAL A 183 -1.63 6.74 13.59
N ARG A 184 -0.37 6.35 13.87
CA ARG A 184 0.78 6.68 13.01
C ARG A 184 0.61 6.14 11.59
N LEU A 185 0.14 4.90 11.44
CA LEU A 185 -0.14 4.29 10.14
C LEU A 185 -1.33 4.96 9.42
N ALA A 186 -2.35 5.40 10.14
CA ALA A 186 -3.47 6.13 9.53
C ALA A 186 -3.04 7.50 8.97
N VAL A 187 -2.13 8.19 9.67
CA VAL A 187 -1.49 9.41 9.18
C VAL A 187 -0.68 9.12 7.91
N LEU A 188 0.09 8.04 7.91
CA LEU A 188 0.91 7.64 6.78
C LEU A 188 0.06 7.35 5.53
N ASP A 189 -1.05 6.62 5.71
CA ASP A 189 -2.01 6.35 4.62
C ASP A 189 -2.65 7.64 4.10
N LEU A 190 -2.97 8.59 4.98
CA LEU A 190 -3.44 9.92 4.57
C LEU A 190 -2.36 10.68 3.78
N ALA A 191 -1.12 10.70 4.26
CA ALA A 191 0.01 11.35 3.59
C ALA A 191 0.26 10.77 2.19
N GLY A 192 0.03 9.47 2.00
CA GLY A 192 0.16 8.79 0.72
C GLY A 192 -0.66 9.42 -0.40
N LYS A 193 -1.82 10.01 -0.08
CA LYS A 193 -2.66 10.75 -1.07
C LYS A 193 -1.98 12.00 -1.62
N TYR A 194 -1.03 12.56 -0.88
CA TYR A 194 -0.35 13.81 -1.19
C TYR A 194 1.16 13.63 -1.38
N ALA A 195 1.64 12.39 -1.55
CA ALA A 195 3.07 12.09 -1.64
C ALA A 195 3.78 12.84 -2.78
N ASN A 196 3.09 13.15 -3.88
CA ASN A 196 3.65 13.93 -5.00
C ASN A 196 3.88 15.42 -4.67
N ASN A 197 3.36 15.90 -3.54
CA ASN A 197 3.63 17.25 -3.06
C ASN A 197 5.01 17.27 -2.39
N SER A 198 5.92 18.09 -2.92
CA SER A 198 7.30 18.18 -2.44
C SER A 198 7.41 18.62 -0.97
N TYR A 199 6.49 19.44 -0.47
CA TYR A 199 6.44 19.81 0.94
C TYR A 199 6.09 18.60 1.81
N VAL A 200 5.05 17.87 1.43
CA VAL A 200 4.62 16.65 2.14
C VAL A 200 5.73 15.61 2.14
N ALA A 201 6.28 15.27 0.97
CA ALA A 201 7.38 14.32 0.84
C ALA A 201 8.60 14.74 1.68
N GLY A 202 8.96 16.03 1.66
CA GLY A 202 10.07 16.56 2.46
C GLY A 202 9.86 16.42 3.96
N VAL A 203 8.64 16.70 4.45
CA VAL A 203 8.30 16.56 5.88
C VAL A 203 8.32 15.09 6.31
N PHE A 204 7.71 14.19 5.54
CA PHE A 204 7.69 12.76 5.90
C PHE A 204 9.05 12.05 5.69
N LEU A 205 9.91 12.58 4.82
CA LEU A 205 11.30 12.14 4.74
C LEU A 205 12.06 12.42 6.05
N GLN A 206 11.81 13.58 6.68
CA GLN A 206 12.38 13.87 7.99
C GLN A 206 11.89 12.87 9.05
N SER A 207 10.61 12.47 8.99
CA SER A 207 10.05 11.44 9.86
C SER A 207 10.74 10.08 9.73
N LEU A 208 11.15 9.66 8.52
CA LEU A 208 11.90 8.41 8.32
C LEU A 208 13.26 8.41 9.04
N THR A 209 13.80 9.59 9.36
CA THR A 209 15.06 9.71 10.10
C THR A 209 14.88 9.41 11.59
N SER A 210 13.76 9.83 12.18
CA SER A 210 13.50 9.73 13.62
C SER A 210 12.63 8.55 14.04
N GLN A 211 11.88 7.95 13.10
CA GLN A 211 10.94 6.88 13.44
C GLN A 211 11.67 5.60 13.81
N GLN A 212 11.25 4.95 14.90
CA GLN A 212 11.83 3.72 15.44
C GLN A 212 10.91 2.51 15.28
N ASP A 213 9.62 2.73 15.03
CA ASP A 213 8.68 1.65 14.73
C ASP A 213 8.95 1.06 13.34
N PRO A 214 9.35 -0.22 13.22
CA PRO A 214 9.67 -0.84 11.94
C PRO A 214 8.51 -0.84 10.93
N LEU A 215 7.26 -0.96 11.39
CA LEU A 215 6.09 -0.95 10.51
C LEU A 215 5.87 0.44 9.91
N VAL A 216 6.05 1.49 10.72
CA VAL A 216 5.95 2.88 10.24
C VAL A 216 7.13 3.22 9.33
N GLN A 217 8.34 2.76 9.64
CA GLN A 217 9.51 2.90 8.74
C GLN A 217 9.26 2.26 7.38
N LEU A 218 8.75 1.03 7.33
CA LEU A 218 8.41 0.34 6.09
C LEU A 218 7.41 1.14 5.25
N GLY A 219 6.33 1.60 5.86
CA GLY A 219 5.33 2.39 5.14
C GLY A 219 5.88 3.75 4.66
N LEU A 220 6.80 4.38 5.41
CA LEU A 220 7.46 5.62 4.98
C LEU A 220 8.37 5.38 3.77
N ILE A 221 9.14 4.28 3.76
CA ILE A 221 9.95 3.87 2.60
C ILE A 221 9.04 3.67 1.38
N ASP A 222 7.90 2.99 1.58
CA ASP A 222 6.92 2.73 0.51
C ASP A 222 6.26 3.98 -0.04
N LEU A 223 5.96 4.95 0.83
CA LEU A 223 5.41 6.24 0.44
C LEU A 223 6.44 7.03 -0.35
N LEU A 224 7.65 7.16 0.19
CA LEU A 224 8.69 8.05 -0.34
C LEU A 224 9.33 7.49 -1.61
N SER A 225 9.42 6.17 -1.77
CA SER A 225 9.98 5.53 -2.98
C SER A 225 9.23 5.85 -4.28
N ARG A 226 8.00 6.37 -4.18
CA ARG A 226 7.19 6.83 -5.33
C ARG A 226 7.67 8.16 -5.89
N VAL A 227 8.45 8.90 -5.09
CA VAL A 227 8.99 10.21 -5.44
C VAL A 227 10.49 10.06 -5.61
N ASN A 228 11.04 10.59 -6.69
CA ASN A 228 12.48 10.56 -6.91
C ASN A 228 13.15 11.71 -6.14
N ASP A 229 13.59 11.43 -4.90
CA ASP A 229 14.32 12.38 -4.05
C ASP A 229 15.68 11.79 -3.65
N ARG A 230 16.78 12.45 -4.01
CA ARG A 230 18.14 11.99 -3.67
C ARG A 230 18.37 11.84 -2.17
N ARG A 231 17.69 12.63 -1.35
CA ARG A 231 17.80 12.56 0.12
C ARG A 231 17.20 11.26 0.66
N LEU A 232 16.23 10.66 -0.04
CA LEU A 232 15.73 9.34 0.30
C LEU A 232 16.83 8.29 0.08
N ASP A 233 17.56 8.36 -1.03
CA ASP A 233 18.62 7.38 -1.35
C ASP A 233 19.67 7.31 -0.25
N GLU A 234 20.15 8.46 0.20
CA GLU A 234 21.10 8.57 1.32
C GLU A 234 20.56 7.87 2.57
N ARG A 235 19.27 8.06 2.87
CA ARG A 235 18.61 7.39 4.00
C ARG A 235 18.47 5.89 3.79
N LEU A 236 18.14 5.44 2.58
CA LEU A 236 18.00 4.02 2.26
C LEU A 236 19.34 3.29 2.35
N TYR A 237 20.44 3.88 1.88
CA TYR A 237 21.78 3.30 2.07
C TYR A 237 22.13 3.18 3.56
N ALA A 238 21.82 4.21 4.35
CA ALA A 238 22.06 4.16 5.80
C ALA A 238 21.26 3.06 6.50
N LEU A 239 20.00 2.84 6.11
CA LEU A 239 19.18 1.75 6.63
C LEU A 239 19.66 0.37 6.15
N ALA A 240 20.02 0.25 4.87
CA ALA A 240 20.51 -1.00 4.27
C ALA A 240 21.85 -1.46 4.87
N GLY A 241 22.73 -0.51 5.22
CA GLY A 241 24.06 -0.79 5.77
C GLY A 241 24.14 -0.85 7.30
N ASN A 242 23.07 -0.55 8.02
CA ASN A 242 23.09 -0.51 9.48
C ASN A 242 22.68 -1.88 10.08
N PRO A 243 23.56 -2.57 10.83
CA PRO A 243 23.26 -3.88 11.43
C PRO A 243 22.14 -3.83 12.48
N GLU A 244 21.89 -2.67 13.09
CA GLU A 244 20.83 -2.48 14.08
C GLU A 244 19.45 -2.27 13.43
N THR A 245 19.39 -2.10 12.10
CA THR A 245 18.12 -1.96 11.38
C THR A 245 17.46 -3.33 11.26
N THR A 246 16.18 -3.41 11.63
CA THR A 246 15.39 -4.64 11.52
C THR A 246 15.45 -5.21 10.11
N ASP A 247 15.56 -6.54 9.99
CA ASP A 247 15.72 -7.24 8.71
C ASP A 247 14.70 -6.80 7.66
N ALA A 248 13.42 -6.73 8.03
CA ALA A 248 12.36 -6.30 7.12
C ALA A 248 12.60 -4.88 6.54
N VAL A 249 13.05 -3.94 7.37
CA VAL A 249 13.31 -2.54 6.95
C VAL A 249 14.55 -2.48 6.07
N ARG A 250 15.60 -3.22 6.44
CA ARG A 250 16.86 -3.31 5.69
C ARG A 250 16.64 -3.91 4.31
N ASP A 251 15.93 -5.03 4.24
CA ASP A 251 15.56 -5.70 3.00
C ASP A 251 14.71 -4.80 2.13
N ARG A 252 13.75 -4.08 2.73
CA ARG A 252 12.91 -3.14 1.98
C ARG A 252 13.72 -1.98 1.40
N ALA A 253 14.65 -1.42 2.17
CA ALA A 253 15.53 -0.36 1.68
C ALA A 253 16.41 -0.84 0.52
N TYR A 254 17.00 -2.03 0.64
CA TYR A 254 17.79 -2.65 -0.43
C TYR A 254 16.95 -2.89 -1.69
N LEU A 255 15.73 -3.41 -1.55
CA LEU A 255 14.81 -3.63 -2.67
C LEU A 255 14.48 -2.33 -3.42
N VAL A 256 14.26 -1.23 -2.70
CA VAL A 256 13.98 0.08 -3.34
C VAL A 256 15.21 0.59 -4.10
N LEU A 257 16.40 0.50 -3.52
CA LEU A 257 17.66 0.89 -4.19
C LEU A 257 17.90 0.06 -5.46
N LEU A 258 17.72 -1.27 -5.37
CA LEU A 258 17.85 -2.18 -6.50
C LEU A 258 16.88 -1.82 -7.63
N ASN A 259 15.60 -1.64 -7.30
CA ASN A 259 14.55 -1.35 -8.28
C ASN A 259 14.74 0.00 -8.98
N GLN A 260 15.49 0.92 -8.38
CA GLN A 260 15.80 2.22 -8.95
C GLN A 260 17.17 2.23 -9.67
N ASN A 261 17.82 1.07 -9.85
CA ASN A 261 19.16 0.93 -10.43
C ASN A 261 20.22 1.78 -9.68
N LYS A 262 20.12 1.82 -8.34
CA LYS A 262 21.04 2.56 -7.46
C LYS A 262 22.01 1.61 -6.72
N LEU A 263 22.23 0.40 -7.22
CA LEU A 263 23.19 -0.55 -6.68
C LEU A 263 24.25 -0.90 -7.73
#